data_AF-A0A958ED68-F1
#
_entry.id   AF-A0A958ED68-F1
#
_cell.length_a   1.000
_cell.length_b   1.000
_cell.length_c   1.000
_cell.angle_alpha   90.00
_cell.angle_beta   90.00
_cell.angle_gamma   90.00
#
_symmetry.space_group_name_H-M   'P 1'
#
loop_
_entity.id
_entity.type
_entity.pdbx_description
1 polymer ?
#
loop_
_entity_poly.entity_id
_entity_poly.type
_entity_poly.pdbx_seq_one_letter_code
_entity_poly.pdbx_strand_id
1 'polypeptide(L)'
;MANHLAFDIETVPAADLSEYSEAVQKKINEKIEGRRERQPDFDYPYYASTHGDFGKIVCISMGYLHGDRIKLKSLYGHDEFRILEEFNKVCASIKGIFIHYNGLGFDVPFILQRMAHHNIRPANPRFTNLRRFSSDPHFDIMMQYYNWDMSKVLPLGILAELHGMPSPKADLSGDKVYEAYLNNQMERIARYCEFDVGTTVNLWNKVFNYEPVIGVENYDFTAPAE
;
A
#
# COMPACT_ATOMS: atom_id res chain seq x y z
N MET A 1 -14.36 -7.03 -19.96
CA MET A 1 -13.35 -6.05 -19.49
C MET A 1 -12.32 -6.80 -18.66
N ALA A 2 -11.05 -6.45 -18.77
CA ALA A 2 -10.04 -7.00 -17.87
C ALA A 2 -10.29 -6.41 -16.48
N ASN A 3 -10.42 -7.25 -15.45
CA ASN A 3 -10.58 -6.78 -14.07
C ASN A 3 -9.22 -6.26 -13.62
N HIS A 4 -8.99 -4.94 -13.74
CA HIS A 4 -7.86 -4.25 -13.13
C HIS A 4 -8.12 -4.10 -11.64
N LEU A 5 -7.07 -4.23 -10.83
CA LEU A 5 -7.17 -4.08 -9.39
C LEU A 5 -6.10 -3.12 -8.91
N ALA A 6 -6.50 -1.98 -8.36
CA ALA A 6 -5.61 -1.15 -7.57
C ALA A 6 -5.59 -1.63 -6.12
N PHE A 7 -4.47 -1.46 -5.43
CA PHE A 7 -4.39 -1.72 -3.99
C PHE A 7 -3.23 -0.94 -3.36
N ASP A 8 -3.28 -0.86 -2.03
CA ASP A 8 -2.30 -0.25 -1.15
C ASP A 8 -2.32 -0.99 0.20
N ILE A 9 -1.24 -0.92 0.99
CA ILE A 9 -1.13 -1.60 2.29
C ILE A 9 -0.75 -0.65 3.43
N GLU A 10 -1.26 -0.97 4.61
CA GLU A 10 -0.79 -0.36 5.85
C GLU A 10 -0.11 -1.39 6.74
N THR A 11 1.03 -0.97 7.28
CA THR A 11 1.96 -1.84 7.99
C THR A 11 2.35 -1.25 9.33
N VAL A 12 2.63 -2.14 10.27
CA VAL A 12 3.09 -1.79 11.62
C VAL A 12 4.20 -2.76 12.03
N PRO A 13 4.95 -2.52 13.12
CA PRO A 13 5.89 -3.50 13.64
C PRO A 13 5.21 -4.84 13.96
N ALA A 14 5.85 -5.94 13.60
CA ALA A 14 5.37 -7.28 13.91
C ALA A 14 5.68 -7.69 15.36
N ALA A 15 6.78 -7.18 15.90
CA ALA A 15 7.29 -7.44 17.23
C ALA A 15 8.13 -6.25 17.71
N ASP A 16 8.40 -6.17 19.01
CA ASP A 16 9.35 -5.21 19.56
C ASP A 16 10.78 -5.58 19.18
N LEU A 17 11.67 -4.59 19.05
CA LEU A 17 13.08 -4.83 18.70
C LEU A 17 13.77 -5.77 19.70
N SER A 18 13.38 -5.69 20.98
CA SER A 18 13.91 -6.53 22.06
C SER A 18 13.60 -8.01 21.91
N GLU A 19 12.62 -8.39 21.09
CA GLU A 19 12.25 -9.79 20.84
C GLU A 19 13.22 -10.48 19.85
N TYR A 20 14.04 -9.71 19.13
CA TYR A 20 15.04 -10.24 18.20
C TYR A 20 16.37 -10.48 18.89
N SER A 21 17.24 -11.30 18.30
CA SER A 21 18.58 -11.55 18.85
C SER A 21 19.44 -10.28 18.89
N GLU A 22 20.39 -10.21 19.83
CA GLU A 22 21.29 -9.05 19.98
C GLU A 22 22.01 -8.69 18.68
N ALA A 23 22.39 -9.69 17.87
CA ALA A 23 23.04 -9.47 16.58
C ALA A 23 22.13 -8.76 15.57
N VAL A 24 20.82 -9.07 15.59
CA VAL A 24 19.82 -8.38 14.77
C VAL A 24 19.61 -6.97 15.31
N GLN A 25 19.39 -6.84 16.62
CA GLN A 25 19.19 -5.54 17.27
C GLN A 25 20.31 -4.55 16.93
N LYS A 26 21.56 -4.99 17.07
CA LYS A 26 22.75 -4.19 16.74
C LYS A 26 22.70 -3.68 15.30
N LYS A 27 22.47 -4.57 14.32
CA LYS A 27 22.43 -4.19 12.90
C LYS A 27 21.28 -3.23 12.57
N ILE A 28 20.14 -3.38 13.22
CA ILE A 28 19.00 -2.50 12.99
C ILE A 28 19.24 -1.12 13.60
N ASN A 29 19.82 -1.06 14.80
CA ASN A 29 20.22 0.21 15.41
C ASN A 29 21.23 0.98 14.55
N GLU A 30 22.26 0.31 14.02
CA GLU A 30 23.23 0.92 13.09
C GLU A 30 22.54 1.52 11.84
N LYS A 31 21.53 0.82 11.27
CA LYS A 31 20.75 1.32 10.14
C LYS A 31 19.87 2.52 10.49
N ILE A 32 19.25 2.49 11.67
CA ILE A 32 18.39 3.56 12.17
C ILE A 32 19.24 4.82 12.41
N GLU A 33 20.36 4.69 13.13
CA GLU A 33 21.29 5.78 13.40
C GLU A 33 21.79 6.43 12.10
N GLY A 34 22.19 5.63 11.10
CA GLY A 34 22.63 6.16 9.82
C GLY A 34 21.55 6.92 9.03
N ARG A 35 20.26 6.65 9.27
CA ARG A 35 19.15 7.41 8.67
C ARG A 35 18.75 8.64 9.49
N ARG A 36 18.96 8.63 10.81
CA ARG A 36 18.61 9.75 11.69
C ARG A 36 19.30 11.06 11.33
N GLU A 37 20.47 10.99 10.70
CA GLU A 37 21.17 12.18 10.18
C GLU A 37 20.33 12.99 9.19
N ARG A 38 19.41 12.34 8.45
CA ARG A 38 18.54 12.98 7.45
C ARG A 38 17.08 13.04 7.88
N GLN A 39 16.68 12.16 8.79
CA GLN A 39 15.32 12.05 9.30
C GLN A 39 15.37 11.84 10.82
N PRO A 40 15.42 12.91 11.63
CA PRO A 40 15.64 12.81 13.08
C PRO A 40 14.66 11.89 13.82
N ASP A 41 13.41 11.84 13.37
CA ASP A 41 12.33 11.03 13.96
C ASP A 41 12.33 9.57 13.46
N PHE A 42 13.32 9.15 12.67
CA PHE A 42 13.42 7.77 12.19
C PHE A 42 13.77 6.84 13.36
N ASP A 43 12.82 6.03 13.78
CA ASP A 43 12.95 5.09 14.90
C ASP A 43 12.67 3.64 14.47
N TYR A 44 12.65 2.73 15.45
CA TYR A 44 12.39 1.33 15.16
C TYR A 44 10.97 1.08 14.63
N PRO A 45 9.90 1.62 15.24
CA PRO A 45 8.57 1.51 14.67
C PRO A 45 8.48 1.90 13.19
N TYR A 46 9.08 3.02 12.81
CA TYR A 46 9.15 3.45 11.41
C TYR A 46 9.95 2.46 10.55
N TYR A 47 11.13 2.04 11.02
CA TYR A 47 11.98 1.07 10.33
C TYR A 47 11.23 -0.25 10.10
N ALA A 48 10.61 -0.81 11.14
CA ALA A 48 9.93 -2.09 11.08
C ALA A 48 8.72 -2.04 10.13
N SER A 49 7.94 -0.96 10.19
CA SER A 49 6.77 -0.78 9.31
C SER A 49 7.16 -0.68 7.83
N THR A 50 8.41 -0.33 7.50
CA THR A 50 8.90 -0.23 6.11
C THR A 50 9.62 -1.48 5.60
N HIS A 51 9.69 -2.57 6.38
CA HIS A 51 10.42 -3.79 6.02
C HIS A 51 9.59 -5.04 6.34
N GLY A 52 9.26 -5.88 5.35
CA GLY A 52 8.43 -7.07 5.54
C GLY A 52 9.03 -8.14 6.48
N ASP A 53 10.33 -8.08 6.75
CA ASP A 53 11.00 -8.93 7.74
C ASP A 53 10.63 -8.57 9.20
N PHE A 54 10.30 -7.29 9.45
CA PHE A 54 10.09 -6.73 10.79
C PHE A 54 8.68 -6.17 11.00
N GLY A 55 7.97 -5.87 9.92
CA GLY A 55 6.61 -5.39 9.95
C GLY A 55 5.59 -6.49 9.66
N LYS A 56 4.33 -6.16 9.90
CA LYS A 56 3.15 -6.94 9.53
C LYS A 56 2.13 -6.04 8.88
N ILE A 57 1.32 -6.61 7.99
CA ILE A 57 0.21 -5.93 7.33
C ILE A 57 -1.01 -5.94 8.25
N VAL A 58 -1.62 -4.77 8.45
CA VAL A 58 -2.84 -4.59 9.25
C VAL A 58 -4.02 -4.10 8.42
N CYS A 59 -3.76 -3.60 7.21
CA CYS A 59 -4.79 -3.27 6.23
C CYS A 59 -4.26 -3.50 4.81
N ILE A 60 -5.12 -4.05 3.95
CA ILE A 60 -4.99 -3.99 2.50
C ILE A 60 -6.28 -3.38 1.96
N SER A 61 -6.20 -2.19 1.40
CA SER A 61 -7.31 -1.63 0.63
C SER A 61 -7.14 -1.97 -0.84
N MET A 62 -8.25 -2.20 -1.52
CA MET A 62 -8.28 -2.54 -2.93
C MET A 62 -9.42 -1.83 -3.63
N GLY A 63 -9.25 -1.55 -4.91
CA GLY A 63 -10.23 -0.80 -5.67
C GLY A 63 -10.19 -1.05 -7.16
N TYR A 64 -11.31 -0.79 -7.83
CA TYR A 64 -11.42 -0.88 -9.27
C TYR A 64 -12.45 0.11 -9.81
N LEU A 65 -12.29 0.47 -11.08
CA LEU A 65 -13.22 1.33 -11.80
C LEU A 65 -14.46 0.53 -12.24
N HIS A 66 -15.65 1.05 -11.97
CA HIS A 66 -16.92 0.49 -12.42
C HIS A 66 -17.83 1.60 -12.96
N GLY A 67 -17.78 1.81 -14.28
CA GLY A 67 -18.44 2.98 -14.89
C GLY A 67 -17.76 4.26 -14.44
N ASP A 68 -18.54 5.17 -13.87
CA ASP A 68 -18.11 6.46 -13.30
C ASP A 68 -17.80 6.40 -11.80
N ARG A 69 -17.79 5.19 -11.20
CA ARG A 69 -17.57 4.97 -9.77
C ARG A 69 -16.27 4.22 -9.49
N ILE A 70 -15.67 4.52 -8.35
CA ILE A 70 -14.55 3.75 -7.81
C ILE A 70 -15.10 2.86 -6.69
N LYS A 71 -15.07 1.55 -6.91
CA LYS A 71 -15.46 0.54 -5.91
C LYS A 71 -14.26 0.24 -5.03
N LEU A 72 -14.37 0.45 -3.73
CA LEU A 72 -13.30 0.23 -2.75
C LEU A 72 -13.71 -0.87 -1.77
N LYS A 73 -12.71 -1.63 -1.31
CA LYS A 73 -12.87 -2.62 -0.26
C LYS A 73 -11.58 -2.71 0.56
N SER A 74 -11.67 -2.84 1.87
CA SER A 74 -10.53 -3.08 2.75
C SER A 74 -10.64 -4.42 3.46
N LEU A 75 -9.49 -5.08 3.59
CA LEU A 75 -9.25 -6.22 4.45
C LEU A 75 -8.34 -5.74 5.58
N TYR A 76 -8.83 -5.65 6.80
CA TYR A 76 -8.08 -5.08 7.91
C TYR A 76 -8.39 -5.76 9.23
N GLY A 77 -7.48 -5.60 10.18
CA GLY A 77 -7.56 -6.19 11.51
C GLY A 77 -6.20 -6.60 12.05
N HIS A 78 -6.20 -7.38 13.13
CA HIS A 78 -4.97 -7.84 13.80
C HIS A 78 -4.45 -9.19 13.29
N ASP A 79 -5.29 -9.94 12.56
CA ASP A 79 -4.94 -11.25 11.97
C ASP A 79 -4.42 -11.08 10.54
N GLU A 80 -3.10 -10.89 10.42
CA GLU A 80 -2.42 -10.74 9.13
C GLU A 80 -2.62 -11.98 8.22
N PHE A 81 -2.64 -13.19 8.79
CA PHE A 81 -2.81 -14.41 8.01
C PHE A 81 -4.14 -14.38 7.26
N ARG A 82 -5.23 -14.03 7.96
CA ARG A 82 -6.56 -13.90 7.37
C ARG A 82 -6.59 -12.81 6.29
N ILE A 83 -6.01 -11.64 6.55
CA ILE A 83 -5.95 -10.53 5.58
C ILE A 83 -5.26 -11.00 4.29
N LEU A 84 -4.10 -11.64 4.42
CA LEU A 84 -3.33 -12.14 3.28
C LEU A 84 -4.04 -13.26 2.53
N GLU A 85 -4.69 -14.20 3.24
CA GLU A 85 -5.43 -15.29 2.62
C GLU A 85 -6.63 -14.79 1.80
N GLU A 86 -7.39 -13.85 2.36
CA GLU A 86 -8.52 -13.21 1.68
C GLU A 86 -8.05 -12.39 0.47
N PHE A 87 -6.97 -11.60 0.60
CA PHE A 87 -6.38 -10.87 -0.52
C PHE A 87 -5.89 -11.82 -1.62
N ASN A 88 -5.26 -12.93 -1.26
CA ASN A 88 -4.78 -13.93 -2.20
C ASN A 88 -5.92 -14.55 -3.03
N LYS A 89 -7.09 -14.77 -2.42
CA LYS A 89 -8.31 -15.22 -3.11
C LYS A 89 -8.79 -14.17 -4.13
N VAL A 90 -8.74 -12.89 -3.79
CA VAL A 90 -9.06 -11.81 -4.74
C VAL A 90 -8.07 -11.83 -5.91
N CYS A 91 -6.77 -11.85 -5.63
CA CYS A 91 -5.71 -11.90 -6.63
C CYS A 91 -5.88 -13.04 -7.64
N ALA A 92 -6.35 -14.22 -7.19
CA ALA A 92 -6.62 -15.37 -8.06
C ALA A 92 -7.64 -15.06 -9.19
N SER A 93 -8.58 -14.14 -8.95
CA SER A 93 -9.60 -13.76 -9.92
C SER A 93 -9.15 -12.66 -10.90
N ILE A 94 -8.02 -12.00 -10.64
CA ILE A 94 -7.54 -10.86 -11.41
C ILE A 94 -6.87 -11.32 -12.71
N LYS A 95 -7.44 -10.88 -13.83
CA LYS A 95 -6.92 -11.14 -15.18
C LYS A 95 -6.22 -9.93 -15.79
N GLY A 96 -6.50 -8.73 -15.29
CA GLY A 96 -5.87 -7.49 -15.75
C GLY A 96 -4.50 -7.25 -15.13
N ILE A 97 -4.10 -5.98 -15.14
CA ILE A 97 -2.99 -5.44 -14.36
C ILE A 97 -3.39 -5.14 -12.90
N PHE A 98 -2.39 -5.20 -12.04
CA PHE A 98 -2.39 -4.66 -10.70
C PHE A 98 -1.88 -3.22 -10.76
N ILE A 99 -2.59 -2.26 -10.17
CA ILE A 99 -2.25 -0.84 -10.21
C ILE A 99 -1.85 -0.38 -8.81
N HIS A 100 -0.79 0.41 -8.70
CA HIS A 100 -0.34 0.92 -7.41
C HIS A 100 0.51 2.18 -7.61
N TYR A 101 0.71 2.93 -6.54
CA TYR A 101 1.68 4.02 -6.49
C TYR A 101 2.89 3.56 -5.67
N ASN A 102 4.06 3.34 -6.30
CA ASN A 102 5.25 2.77 -5.64
C ASN A 102 5.12 1.33 -5.12
N GLY A 103 4.06 0.59 -5.47
CA GLY A 103 3.90 -0.80 -5.05
C GLY A 103 4.98 -1.79 -5.51
N LEU A 104 5.70 -1.55 -6.62
CA LEU A 104 6.88 -2.38 -6.94
C LEU A 104 8.07 -2.08 -6.04
N GLY A 105 8.13 -0.86 -5.48
CA GLY A 105 9.14 -0.44 -4.52
C GLY A 105 8.81 -0.82 -3.08
N PHE A 106 7.54 -1.11 -2.77
CA PHE A 106 7.08 -1.35 -1.40
C PHE A 106 6.05 -2.47 -1.28
N ASP A 107 4.80 -2.23 -1.68
CA ASP A 107 3.64 -3.06 -1.37
C ASP A 107 3.78 -4.52 -1.85
N VAL A 108 4.12 -4.72 -3.12
CA VAL A 108 4.18 -6.05 -3.73
C VAL A 108 5.29 -6.89 -3.09
N PRO A 109 6.56 -6.43 -3.00
CA PRO A 109 7.59 -7.14 -2.25
C PRO A 109 7.20 -7.43 -0.80
N PHE A 110 6.58 -6.47 -0.11
CA PHE A 110 6.17 -6.62 1.28
C PHE A 110 5.12 -7.74 1.42
N ILE A 111 4.05 -7.69 0.62
CA ILE A 111 3.02 -8.74 0.60
C ILE A 111 3.63 -10.12 0.33
N LEU A 112 4.53 -10.22 -0.65
CA LEU A 112 5.17 -11.51 -0.98
C LEU A 112 6.05 -12.05 0.14
N GLN A 113 6.80 -11.18 0.83
CA GLN A 113 7.58 -11.55 2.02
C GLN A 113 6.67 -12.04 3.16
N ARG A 114 5.57 -11.33 3.42
CA ARG A 114 4.61 -11.70 4.48
C ARG A 114 3.82 -12.97 4.11
N MET A 115 3.46 -13.16 2.85
CA MET A 115 2.89 -14.42 2.37
C MET A 115 3.86 -15.59 2.61
N ALA A 116 5.15 -15.41 2.29
CA ALA A 116 6.16 -16.44 2.54
C ALA A 116 6.33 -16.73 4.05
N HIS A 117 6.35 -15.68 4.90
CA HIS A 117 6.38 -15.82 6.35
C HIS A 117 5.23 -16.67 6.89
N HIS A 118 4.03 -16.51 6.32
CA HIS A 118 2.82 -17.26 6.68
C HIS A 118 2.62 -18.57 5.91
N ASN A 119 3.60 -18.99 5.10
CA ASN A 119 3.50 -20.17 4.22
C ASN A 119 2.31 -20.12 3.23
N ILE A 120 1.87 -18.92 2.85
CA ILE A 120 0.82 -18.70 1.86
C ILE A 120 1.43 -18.68 0.47
N ARG A 121 0.99 -19.61 -0.40
CA ARG A 121 1.40 -19.61 -1.80
C ARG A 121 0.61 -18.56 -2.59
N PRO A 122 1.26 -17.64 -3.33
CA PRO A 122 0.55 -16.71 -4.21
C PRO A 122 -0.31 -17.46 -5.22
N ALA A 123 -1.61 -17.17 -5.24
CA ALA A 123 -2.60 -17.85 -6.07
C ALA A 123 -2.55 -17.39 -7.53
N ASN A 124 -2.04 -16.19 -7.78
CA ASN A 124 -1.88 -15.64 -9.12
C ASN A 124 -0.39 -15.52 -9.48
N PRO A 125 0.12 -16.29 -10.46
CA PRO A 125 1.53 -16.22 -10.87
C PRO A 125 1.90 -14.86 -11.47
N ARG A 126 0.93 -14.10 -11.99
CA ARG A 126 1.15 -12.73 -12.46
C ARG A 126 1.54 -11.82 -11.29
N PHE A 127 0.94 -11.99 -10.11
CA PHE A 127 1.29 -11.19 -8.94
C PHE A 127 2.77 -11.36 -8.52
N THR A 128 3.36 -12.54 -8.75
CA THR A 128 4.79 -12.79 -8.47
C THR A 128 5.77 -12.26 -9.53
N ASN A 129 5.29 -11.75 -10.65
CA ASN A 129 6.15 -11.28 -11.74
C ASN A 129 6.55 -9.81 -11.55
N LEU A 130 7.68 -9.59 -10.85
CA LEU A 130 8.20 -8.25 -10.51
C LEU A 130 9.11 -7.65 -11.60
N ARG A 131 8.87 -7.96 -12.88
CA ARG A 131 9.70 -7.48 -13.98
C ARG A 131 9.68 -5.95 -14.05
N ARG A 132 10.88 -5.34 -13.99
CA ARG A 132 11.09 -3.90 -14.18
C ARG A 132 10.93 -3.49 -15.65
N PHE A 133 10.71 -2.20 -15.89
CA PHE A 133 10.46 -1.61 -17.21
C PHE A 133 9.28 -2.26 -17.94
N SER A 134 8.27 -2.66 -17.18
CA SER A 134 7.04 -3.27 -17.67
C SER A 134 5.83 -2.56 -17.06
N SER A 135 4.73 -2.52 -17.79
CA SER A 135 3.41 -2.10 -17.30
C SER A 135 2.48 -3.30 -17.05
N ASP A 136 2.93 -4.53 -17.37
CA ASP A 136 2.23 -5.79 -17.11
C ASP A 136 3.14 -6.75 -16.33
N PRO A 137 2.64 -7.43 -15.28
CA PRO A 137 1.28 -7.34 -14.73
C PRO A 137 1.11 -6.25 -13.67
N HIS A 138 2.20 -5.62 -13.23
CA HIS A 138 2.20 -4.55 -12.24
C HIS A 138 2.40 -3.20 -12.93
N PHE A 139 1.39 -2.35 -12.84
CA PHE A 139 1.40 -0.98 -13.33
C PHE A 139 1.68 -0.04 -12.17
N ASP A 140 2.96 0.25 -11.96
CA ASP A 140 3.41 1.22 -10.98
C ASP A 140 3.28 2.65 -11.53
N ILE A 141 2.26 3.38 -11.09
CA ILE A 141 2.01 4.75 -11.58
C ILE A 141 3.23 5.64 -11.39
N MET A 142 3.90 5.54 -10.24
CA MET A 142 5.08 6.37 -9.94
C MET A 142 6.19 6.09 -10.97
N MET A 143 6.47 4.82 -11.27
CA MET A 143 7.52 4.48 -12.24
C MET A 143 7.10 4.84 -13.67
N GLN A 144 5.84 4.60 -14.05
CA GLN A 144 5.36 4.90 -15.40
C GLN A 144 5.30 6.41 -15.66
N TYR A 145 4.83 7.20 -14.69
CA TYR A 145 4.67 8.65 -14.82
C TYR A 145 6.01 9.36 -14.97
N TYR A 146 7.01 8.97 -14.18
CA TYR A 146 8.35 9.57 -14.23
C TYR A 146 9.30 8.86 -15.20
N ASN A 147 8.79 7.95 -16.04
CA ASN A 147 9.58 7.15 -16.98
C ASN A 147 10.81 6.50 -16.30
N TRP A 148 10.59 5.89 -15.14
CA TRP A 148 11.59 5.19 -14.33
C TRP A 148 12.72 6.06 -13.78
N ASP A 149 12.61 7.39 -13.86
CA ASP A 149 13.54 8.35 -13.26
C ASP A 149 13.16 8.68 -11.82
N MET A 150 13.72 7.92 -10.88
CA MET A 150 13.43 8.04 -9.44
C MET A 150 13.85 9.38 -8.84
N SER A 151 14.69 10.17 -9.52
CA SER A 151 15.14 11.48 -9.02
C SER A 151 14.06 12.58 -9.09
N LYS A 152 12.99 12.34 -9.85
CA LYS A 152 11.91 13.31 -10.11
C LYS A 152 10.62 13.01 -9.35
N VAL A 153 10.58 11.88 -8.65
CA VAL A 153 9.38 11.36 -8.01
C VAL A 153 8.85 12.32 -6.95
N LEU A 154 7.54 12.53 -6.96
CA LEU A 154 6.80 13.20 -5.89
C LEU A 154 6.00 12.18 -5.05
N PRO A 155 5.64 12.50 -3.80
CA PRO A 155 4.66 11.70 -3.04
C PRO A 155 3.28 11.70 -3.71
N LEU A 156 2.49 10.64 -3.49
CA LEU A 156 1.14 10.49 -4.05
C LEU A 156 0.26 11.72 -3.79
N GLY A 157 0.23 12.20 -2.54
CA GLY A 157 -0.60 13.35 -2.16
C GLY A 157 -0.27 14.64 -2.92
N ILE A 158 1.01 14.92 -3.17
CA ILE A 158 1.44 16.10 -3.95
C ILE A 158 1.00 15.95 -5.41
N LEU A 159 1.21 14.76 -6.00
CA LEU A 159 0.81 14.52 -7.38
C LEU A 159 -0.71 14.57 -7.54
N ALA A 160 -1.46 14.06 -6.56
CA ALA A 160 -2.91 14.12 -6.50
C ALA A 160 -3.43 15.57 -6.47
N GLU A 161 -2.85 16.42 -5.62
CA GLU A 161 -3.18 17.84 -5.54
C GLU A 161 -2.96 18.56 -6.88
N LEU A 162 -1.80 18.33 -7.52
CA LEU A 162 -1.45 18.94 -8.81
C LEU A 162 -2.41 18.53 -9.95
N HIS A 163 -3.03 17.35 -9.85
CA HIS A 163 -4.00 16.86 -10.82
C HIS A 163 -5.47 17.14 -10.42
N GLY A 164 -5.68 17.95 -9.36
CA GLY A 164 -7.02 18.32 -8.91
C GLY A 164 -7.83 17.14 -8.37
N MET A 165 -7.16 16.12 -7.84
CA MET A 165 -7.83 14.97 -7.23
C MET A 165 -8.53 15.40 -5.94
N PRO A 166 -9.69 14.80 -5.60
CA PRO A 166 -10.28 14.99 -4.29
C PRO A 166 -9.32 14.45 -3.25
N SER A 167 -8.67 15.35 -2.53
CA SER A 167 -7.86 14.98 -1.37
C SER A 167 -8.81 14.76 -0.19
N PRO A 168 -8.74 13.65 0.54
CA PRO A 168 -9.32 13.63 1.87
C PRO A 168 -8.77 14.82 2.66
N LYS A 169 -9.60 15.43 3.52
CA LYS A 169 -9.05 16.17 4.67
C LYS A 169 -8.41 15.11 5.58
N ALA A 170 -7.23 14.62 5.21
CA ALA A 170 -6.60 13.50 5.88
C ALA A 170 -6.14 13.95 7.27
N ASP A 171 -6.74 13.34 8.28
CA ASP A 171 -6.35 13.48 9.68
C ASP A 171 -5.21 12.50 10.05
N LEU A 172 -4.91 11.53 9.17
CA LEU A 172 -3.86 10.54 9.32
C LEU A 172 -2.81 10.67 8.22
N SER A 173 -1.54 10.52 8.58
CA SER A 173 -0.38 10.40 7.68
C SER A 173 0.30 9.04 7.92
N GLY A 174 1.07 8.55 6.95
CA GLY A 174 1.69 7.21 7.03
C GLY A 174 2.57 7.00 8.28
N ASP A 175 3.25 8.03 8.77
CA ASP A 175 4.04 7.99 10.02
C ASP A 175 3.17 7.89 11.29
N LYS A 176 1.86 8.10 11.18
CA LYS A 176 0.87 8.01 12.26
C LYS A 176 0.09 6.71 12.29
N VAL A 177 0.30 5.82 11.32
CA VAL A 177 -0.39 4.53 11.22
C VAL A 177 -0.13 3.66 12.45
N TYR A 178 1.12 3.60 12.93
CA TYR A 178 1.44 2.85 14.14
C TYR A 178 0.76 3.41 15.38
N GLU A 179 0.73 4.74 15.53
CA GLU A 179 0.02 5.41 16.63
C GLU A 179 -1.48 5.12 16.58
N ALA A 180 -2.11 5.20 15.41
CA ALA A 180 -3.52 4.85 15.22
C ALA A 180 -3.79 3.37 15.54
N TYR A 181 -2.88 2.48 15.17
CA TYR A 181 -2.97 1.05 15.45
C TYR A 181 -2.92 0.76 16.95
N LEU A 182 -1.99 1.39 17.69
CA LEU A 182 -1.91 1.28 19.16
C LEU A 182 -3.17 1.80 19.86
N ASN A 183 -3.82 2.81 19.28
CA ASN A 183 -5.09 3.34 19.76
C ASN A 183 -6.33 2.58 19.26
N ASN A 184 -6.14 1.41 18.64
CA ASN A 184 -7.20 0.55 18.11
C ASN A 184 -8.12 1.25 17.08
N GLN A 185 -7.58 2.18 16.30
CA GLN A 185 -8.31 2.97 15.30
C GLN A 185 -8.31 2.31 13.93
N MET A 186 -8.68 1.03 13.86
CA MET A 186 -8.56 0.24 12.63
C MET A 186 -9.45 0.76 11.49
N GLU A 187 -10.65 1.29 11.76
CA GLU A 187 -11.47 1.87 10.69
C GLU A 187 -10.85 3.15 10.12
N ARG A 188 -10.14 3.92 10.95
CA ARG A 188 -9.42 5.13 10.52
C ARG A 188 -8.26 4.78 9.58
N ILE A 189 -7.50 3.73 9.92
CA ILE A 189 -6.43 3.19 9.07
C ILE A 189 -7.01 2.67 7.75
N ALA A 190 -8.09 1.87 7.80
CA ALA A 190 -8.73 1.36 6.61
C ALA A 190 -9.21 2.50 5.70
N ARG A 191 -9.88 3.52 6.27
CA ARG A 191 -10.36 4.68 5.51
C ARG A 191 -9.22 5.46 4.86
N TYR A 192 -8.12 5.66 5.57
CA TYR A 192 -6.92 6.31 5.03
C TYR A 192 -6.40 5.54 3.80
N CYS A 193 -6.20 4.23 3.94
CA CYS A 193 -5.73 3.37 2.86
C CYS A 193 -6.73 3.30 1.67
N GLU A 194 -8.05 3.33 1.93
CA GLU A 194 -9.06 3.42 0.87
C GLU A 194 -8.95 4.71 0.06
N PHE A 195 -8.62 5.83 0.70
CA PHE A 195 -8.39 7.10 0.01
C PHE A 195 -7.13 7.05 -0.85
N ASP A 196 -6.05 6.42 -0.38
CA ASP A 196 -4.82 6.24 -1.17
C ASP A 196 -5.07 5.36 -2.40
N VAL A 197 -5.86 4.28 -2.25
CA VAL A 197 -6.29 3.45 -3.39
C VAL A 197 -7.22 4.21 -4.34
N GLY A 198 -8.20 4.94 -3.82
CA GLY A 198 -9.10 5.75 -4.64
C GLY A 198 -8.35 6.79 -5.45
N THR A 199 -7.41 7.49 -4.80
CA THR A 199 -6.51 8.45 -5.43
C THR A 199 -5.64 7.79 -6.50
N THR A 200 -5.09 6.61 -6.21
CA THR A 200 -4.29 5.81 -7.16
C THR A 200 -5.11 5.44 -8.40
N VAL A 201 -6.34 4.93 -8.24
CA VAL A 201 -7.24 4.62 -9.36
C VAL A 201 -7.55 5.88 -10.18
N ASN A 202 -7.87 6.98 -9.51
CA ASN A 202 -8.27 8.22 -10.16
C ASN A 202 -7.10 8.84 -10.93
N LEU A 203 -5.89 8.83 -10.36
CA LEU A 203 -4.67 9.26 -11.02
C LEU A 203 -4.36 8.40 -12.25
N TRP A 204 -4.48 7.07 -12.12
CA TRP A 204 -4.32 6.16 -13.25
C TRP A 204 -5.30 6.50 -14.38
N ASN A 205 -6.58 6.66 -14.04
CA ASN A 205 -7.64 7.00 -14.98
C ASN A 205 -7.40 8.35 -15.68
N LYS A 206 -7.00 9.37 -14.91
CA LYS A 206 -6.74 10.72 -15.42
C LYS A 206 -5.51 10.79 -16.32
N VAL A 207 -4.42 10.16 -15.92
CA VAL A 207 -3.10 10.39 -16.54
C VAL A 207 -2.80 9.39 -17.66
N PHE A 208 -3.32 8.16 -17.55
CA PHE A 208 -3.03 7.10 -18.53
C PHE A 208 -4.23 6.74 -19.40
N ASN A 209 -5.46 7.02 -18.95
CA ASN A 209 -6.66 6.90 -19.80
C ASN A 209 -7.19 8.27 -20.27
N TYR A 210 -6.63 9.38 -19.79
CA TYR A 210 -7.04 10.76 -20.14
C TYR A 210 -8.50 11.08 -19.82
N GLU A 211 -9.08 10.39 -18.84
CA GLU A 211 -10.46 10.58 -18.41
C GLU A 211 -10.61 11.68 -17.34
N PRO A 212 -11.81 12.22 -17.12
CA PRO A 212 -12.06 13.17 -16.03
C PRO A 212 -11.79 12.58 -14.63
N VAL A 213 -11.52 13.48 -13.69
CA VAL A 213 -11.38 13.14 -12.26
C VAL A 213 -12.74 12.69 -11.72
N ILE A 214 -12.77 11.56 -11.02
CA ILE A 214 -13.95 11.06 -10.33
C ILE A 214 -14.01 11.72 -8.95
N GLY A 215 -15.12 12.38 -8.63
CA GLY A 215 -15.36 12.99 -7.33
C GLY A 215 -15.56 11.97 -6.21
N VAL A 216 -15.28 12.36 -4.97
CA VAL A 216 -15.34 11.48 -3.78
C VAL A 216 -16.75 10.94 -3.52
N GLU A 217 -17.78 11.65 -3.96
CA GLU A 217 -19.19 11.22 -3.91
C GLU A 217 -19.47 9.96 -4.75
N ASN A 218 -18.57 9.63 -5.67
CA ASN A 218 -18.63 8.43 -6.50
C ASN A 218 -17.68 7.32 -6.01
N TYR A 219 -17.14 7.45 -4.80
CA TYR A 219 -16.33 6.42 -4.16
C TYR A 219 -17.24 5.55 -3.30
N ASP A 220 -17.29 4.26 -3.60
CA ASP A 220 -18.03 3.28 -2.82
C ASP A 220 -17.08 2.62 -1.84
N PHE A 221 -16.96 3.21 -0.66
CA PHE A 221 -16.10 2.71 0.40
C PHE A 221 -16.66 1.44 1.07
N THR A 222 -15.78 0.71 1.76
CA THR A 222 -16.16 -0.39 2.65
C THR A 222 -17.14 0.12 3.70
N ALA A 223 -18.19 -0.67 3.95
CA ALA A 223 -19.07 -0.43 5.08
C ALA A 223 -18.29 -0.58 6.41
N PRO A 224 -18.61 0.19 7.46
CA PRO A 224 -18.06 -0.07 8.79
C PRO A 224 -18.32 -1.52 9.21
N ALA A 225 -17.40 -2.12 9.97
CA ALA A 225 -17.67 -3.38 10.62
C ALA A 225 -18.85 -3.20 11.60
N GLU A 226 -19.81 -4.13 11.57
CA GLU A 226 -20.94 -4.20 12.52
C GLU A 226 -20.49 -4.60 13.92
#